data_AF-A0A7Y2PKZ9-F1
#
_entry.id   AF-A0A7Y2PKZ9-F1
#
_cell.length_a   1.000
_cell.length_b   1.000
_cell.length_c   1.000
_cell.angle_alpha   90.00
_cell.angle_beta   90.00
_cell.angle_gamma   90.00
#
_symmetry.space_group_name_H-M   'P 1'
#
loop_
_entity.id
_entity.type
_entity.pdbx_description
1 polymer ?
#
loop_
_entity_poly.entity_id
_entity_poly.type
_entity_poly.pdbx_seq_one_letter_code
_entity_poly.pdbx_strand_id
1 'polypeptide(L)'
;MRGKKRVFLGILSFSFIFFTVLLIAFVYSLNSGKTEFYRYFMIATAFFLLTVTVLVGIALAVSFYVILSRRSSKSAISFISSFVDLFYPIVLFASKVLRIKEEKIEQSYIAIKNFFFNKDLKRYEPKDILILAPHCIQYSGCKFKVTYDIDNCRKCGKCQINDLVNLKEKYGINVAVATGGTLARKIVKDLRPKVIIAIACERDLTSGMQDVKQIPVYGIINDRPNGPCFNTRVDVSEVENMVKKLLNGG
;
A
#
# COMPACT_ATOMS: atom_id res chain seq x y z
N MET A 1 -16.83 7.43 -2.04
CA MET A 1 -15.41 7.54 -2.48
C MET A 1 -15.00 8.91 -3.06
N ARG A 2 -15.90 9.86 -3.36
CA ARG A 2 -15.54 11.22 -3.84
C ARG A 2 -14.92 12.12 -2.76
N GLY A 3 -15.26 11.95 -1.49
CA GLY A 3 -14.76 12.79 -0.38
C GLY A 3 -13.27 12.62 -0.06
N LYS A 4 -12.77 11.38 -0.02
CA LYS A 4 -11.35 11.09 0.33
C LYS A 4 -10.35 11.66 -0.68
N LYS A 5 -10.73 11.76 -1.97
CA LYS A 5 -9.88 12.35 -3.03
C LYS A 5 -9.65 13.85 -2.86
N ARG A 6 -10.65 14.58 -2.35
CA ARG A 6 -10.55 16.03 -2.11
C ARG A 6 -9.66 16.36 -0.92
N VAL A 7 -9.67 15.51 0.12
CA VAL A 7 -8.82 15.69 1.31
C VAL A 7 -7.34 15.51 0.95
N PHE A 8 -7.00 14.46 0.19
CA PHE A 8 -5.61 14.23 -0.25
C PHE A 8 -5.09 15.35 -1.17
N LEU A 9 -5.89 15.77 -2.15
CA LEU A 9 -5.54 16.91 -3.01
C LEU A 9 -5.44 18.22 -2.22
N GLY A 10 -6.35 18.45 -1.27
CA GLY A 10 -6.31 19.63 -0.41
C GLY A 10 -5.03 19.69 0.43
N ILE A 11 -4.61 18.58 1.03
CA ILE A 11 -3.36 18.50 1.81
C ILE A 11 -2.13 18.72 0.93
N LEU A 12 -2.10 18.17 -0.28
CA LEU A 12 -1.00 18.36 -1.23
C LEU A 12 -0.93 19.80 -1.75
N SER A 13 -2.06 20.39 -2.14
CA SER A 13 -2.13 21.79 -2.58
C SER A 13 -1.74 22.75 -1.45
N PHE A 14 -2.20 22.50 -0.23
CA PHE A 14 -1.81 23.29 0.94
C PHE A 14 -0.30 23.19 1.21
N SER A 15 0.26 21.98 1.18
CA SER A 15 1.70 21.76 1.34
C SER A 15 2.51 22.51 0.28
N PHE A 16 2.08 22.46 -0.98
CA PHE A 16 2.76 23.17 -2.07
C PHE A 16 2.75 24.70 -1.87
N ILE A 17 1.60 25.27 -1.51
CA ILE A 17 1.47 26.71 -1.21
C ILE A 17 2.36 27.07 -0.02
N PHE A 18 2.31 26.29 1.06
CA PHE A 18 3.10 26.51 2.26
C PHE A 18 4.61 26.56 1.96
N PHE A 19 5.16 25.56 1.25
CA PHE A 19 6.57 25.55 0.88
C PHE A 19 6.95 26.68 -0.08
N THR A 20 6.06 27.05 -1.00
CA THR A 20 6.30 28.17 -1.93
C THR A 20 6.38 29.51 -1.17
N VAL A 21 5.48 29.75 -0.23
CA VAL A 21 5.49 30.96 0.62
C VAL A 21 6.74 30.99 1.49
N LEU A 22 7.11 29.85 2.08
CA LEU A 22 8.31 29.72 2.92
C LEU A 22 9.58 30.02 2.10
N LEU A 23 9.66 29.51 0.86
CA LEU A 23 10.75 29.79 -0.07
C LEU A 23 10.83 31.28 -0.43
N ILE A 24 9.71 31.93 -0.77
CA ILE A 24 9.68 33.36 -1.09
C ILE A 24 10.12 34.20 0.11
N ALA A 25 9.59 33.92 1.31
CA ALA A 25 9.97 34.62 2.54
C ALA A 25 11.47 34.45 2.86
N PHE A 26 12.01 33.26 2.59
CA PHE A 26 13.41 32.94 2.82
C PHE A 26 14.35 33.62 1.81
N VAL A 27 13.97 33.65 0.53
CA VAL A 27 14.68 34.41 -0.52
C VAL A 27 14.64 35.92 -0.24
N TYR A 28 13.53 36.43 0.30
CA TYR A 28 13.46 37.83 0.73
C TYR A 28 14.41 38.12 1.89
N SER A 29 14.51 37.21 2.87
CA SER A 29 15.45 37.33 4.00
C SER A 29 16.92 37.29 3.58
N LEU A 30 17.26 36.57 2.50
CA LEU A 30 18.60 36.51 1.92
C LEU A 30 19.15 37.89 1.52
N ASN A 31 18.30 38.81 1.08
CA ASN A 31 18.71 40.18 0.72
C ASN A 31 19.07 41.06 1.93
N SER A 32 18.85 40.58 3.17
CA SER A 32 19.10 41.35 4.41
C SER A 32 20.34 40.93 5.19
N GLY A 33 21.02 39.83 4.80
CA GLY A 33 22.14 39.24 5.55
C GLY A 33 23.51 39.83 5.20
N LYS A 34 24.28 40.27 6.21
CA LYS A 34 25.56 41.00 6.04
C LYS A 34 26.84 40.15 6.04
N THR A 35 26.77 38.86 6.40
CA THR A 35 27.96 37.99 6.54
C THR A 35 28.01 36.85 5.52
N GLU A 36 29.19 36.57 4.98
CA GLU A 36 29.44 35.54 3.96
C GLU A 36 28.99 34.13 4.37
N PHE A 37 29.28 33.71 5.61
CA PHE A 37 28.84 32.42 6.14
C PHE A 37 27.31 32.27 6.18
N TYR A 38 26.62 33.33 6.63
CA TYR A 38 25.16 33.39 6.63
C TYR A 38 24.60 33.30 5.20
N ARG A 39 25.24 33.96 4.23
CA ARG A 39 24.83 33.91 2.82
C ARG A 39 24.91 32.48 2.25
N TYR A 40 26.00 31.76 2.47
CA TYR A 40 26.13 30.37 1.99
C TYR A 40 25.14 29.41 2.67
N PHE A 41 24.97 29.51 3.99
CA PHE A 41 24.00 28.69 4.74
C PHE A 41 22.56 28.92 4.25
N MET A 42 22.21 30.18 4.00
CA MET A 42 20.90 30.54 3.47
C MET A 42 20.75 30.08 2.00
N ILE A 43 21.75 30.23 1.13
CA ILE A 43 21.68 29.71 -0.25
C ILE A 43 21.44 28.18 -0.26
N ALA A 44 22.15 27.43 0.59
CA ALA A 44 21.98 25.99 0.72
C ALA A 44 20.54 25.63 1.17
N THR A 45 20.01 26.35 2.15
CA THR A 45 18.64 26.15 2.65
C THR A 45 17.59 26.52 1.58
N ALA A 46 17.81 27.58 0.81
CA ALA A 46 16.94 27.97 -0.30
C ALA A 46 16.92 26.91 -1.41
N PHE A 47 18.08 26.35 -1.76
CA PHE A 47 18.17 25.26 -2.75
C PHE A 47 17.45 23.99 -2.28
N PHE A 48 17.56 23.67 -0.99
CA PHE A 48 16.81 22.56 -0.38
C PHE A 48 15.29 22.81 -0.46
N LEU A 49 14.82 23.99 -0.06
CA LEU A 49 13.39 24.36 -0.14
C LEU A 49 12.87 24.35 -1.59
N LEU A 50 13.68 24.81 -2.55
CA LEU A 50 13.34 24.77 -3.97
C LEU A 50 13.16 23.33 -4.46
N THR A 51 14.11 22.46 -4.09
CA THR A 51 14.06 21.04 -4.44
C THR A 51 12.80 20.38 -3.90
N VAL A 52 12.46 20.62 -2.62
CA VAL A 52 11.22 20.11 -2.00
C VAL A 52 9.99 20.63 -2.74
N THR A 53 9.95 21.93 -3.05
CA THR A 53 8.80 22.56 -3.74
C THR A 53 8.59 21.96 -5.14
N VAL A 54 9.67 21.77 -5.91
CA VAL A 54 9.62 21.14 -7.24
C VAL A 54 9.11 19.71 -7.15
N LEU A 55 9.61 18.92 -6.20
CA LEU A 55 9.16 17.53 -5.99
C LEU A 55 7.67 17.45 -5.66
N VAL A 56 7.18 18.32 -4.77
CA VAL A 56 5.74 18.40 -4.44
C VAL A 56 4.92 18.85 -5.64
N GLY A 57 5.41 19.81 -6.43
CA GLY A 57 4.76 20.29 -7.66
C GLY A 57 4.62 19.18 -8.72
N ILE A 58 5.68 18.38 -8.91
CA ILE A 58 5.63 17.21 -9.81
C ILE A 58 4.61 16.19 -9.30
N ALA A 59 4.61 15.87 -8.00
CA ALA A 59 3.64 14.93 -7.43
C ALA A 59 2.19 15.40 -7.60
N LEU A 60 1.92 16.71 -7.45
CA LEU A 60 0.63 17.32 -7.72
C LEU A 60 0.23 17.18 -9.19
N ALA A 61 1.13 17.51 -10.12
CA ALA A 61 0.87 17.43 -11.56
C ALA A 61 0.57 15.99 -12.00
N VAL A 62 1.34 15.01 -11.52
CA VAL A 62 1.11 13.59 -11.84
C VAL A 62 -0.20 13.09 -11.20
N SER A 63 -0.50 13.50 -9.96
CA SER A 63 -1.78 13.17 -9.31
C SER A 63 -2.99 13.71 -10.08
N PHE A 64 -2.90 14.96 -10.55
CA PHE A 64 -3.94 15.57 -11.37
C PHE A 64 -4.10 14.87 -12.72
N TYR A 65 -2.99 14.53 -13.39
CA TYR A 65 -2.97 13.75 -14.62
C TYR A 65 -3.65 12.38 -14.45
N VAL A 66 -3.33 11.63 -13.40
CA VAL A 66 -3.92 10.30 -13.14
C VAL A 66 -5.42 10.38 -12.78
N ILE A 67 -5.86 11.48 -12.15
CA ILE A 67 -7.28 11.68 -11.80
C ILE A 67 -8.11 12.08 -13.03
N LEU A 68 -7.60 12.99 -13.86
CA LEU A 68 -8.32 13.49 -15.04
C LEU A 68 -8.23 12.53 -16.22
N SER A 69 -7.14 11.80 -16.38
CA SER A 69 -6.99 10.88 -17.49
C SER A 69 -7.89 9.65 -17.31
N ARG A 70 -8.73 9.37 -18.33
CA ARG A 70 -9.44 8.08 -18.44
C ARG A 70 -8.46 6.91 -18.60
N ARG A 71 -7.30 7.15 -19.18
CA ARG A 71 -6.25 6.15 -19.45
C ARG A 71 -4.95 6.60 -18.78
N SER A 72 -4.66 6.05 -17.62
CA SER A 72 -3.42 6.36 -16.93
C SER A 72 -2.28 5.55 -17.52
N SER A 73 -1.13 6.18 -17.80
CA SER A 73 0.06 5.45 -18.20
C SER A 73 0.65 4.68 -17.01
N LYS A 74 1.23 3.51 -17.28
CA LYS A 74 1.90 2.68 -16.25
C LYS A 74 3.00 3.46 -15.53
N SER A 75 3.75 4.28 -16.27
CA SER A 75 4.81 5.12 -15.71
C SER A 75 4.28 6.15 -14.74
N ALA A 76 3.14 6.80 -15.02
CA ALA A 76 2.53 7.76 -14.10
C ALA A 76 2.07 7.09 -12.79
N ILE A 77 1.45 5.90 -12.88
CA ILE A 77 1.04 5.13 -11.69
C ILE A 77 2.27 4.71 -10.88
N SER A 78 3.29 4.18 -11.54
CA SER A 78 4.55 3.75 -10.91
C SER A 78 5.26 4.92 -10.21
N PHE A 79 5.26 6.10 -10.84
CA PHE A 79 5.83 7.32 -10.26
C PHE A 79 5.10 7.74 -8.98
N ILE A 80 3.77 7.84 -9.00
CA ILE A 80 3.02 8.20 -7.79
C ILE A 80 3.17 7.11 -6.72
N SER A 81 3.11 5.84 -7.09
CA SER A 81 3.31 4.72 -6.16
C SER A 81 4.67 4.82 -5.46
N SER A 82 5.73 5.14 -6.21
CA SER A 82 7.07 5.35 -5.66
C SER A 82 7.15 6.59 -4.75
N PHE A 83 6.44 7.67 -5.11
CA PHE A 83 6.34 8.86 -4.27
C PHE A 83 5.63 8.55 -2.95
N VAL A 84 4.52 7.81 -2.99
CA VAL A 84 3.81 7.37 -1.78
C VAL A 84 4.72 6.53 -0.89
N ASP A 85 5.50 5.62 -1.46
CA ASP A 85 6.47 4.79 -0.72
C ASP A 85 7.58 5.65 -0.08
N LEU A 86 8.10 6.64 -0.81
CA LEU A 86 9.16 7.54 -0.35
C LEU A 86 8.70 8.44 0.81
N PHE A 87 7.48 8.98 0.74
CA PHE A 87 6.95 9.91 1.73
C PHE A 87 6.31 9.20 2.94
N TYR A 88 5.94 7.93 2.82
CA TYR A 88 5.36 7.14 3.91
C TYR A 88 6.11 7.26 5.26
N PRO A 89 7.45 7.06 5.35
CA PRO A 89 8.15 7.19 6.63
C PRO A 89 8.07 8.60 7.23
N ILE A 90 8.06 9.64 6.39
CA ILE A 90 7.91 11.03 6.82
C ILE A 90 6.52 11.25 7.40
N VAL A 91 5.49 10.72 6.73
CA VAL A 91 4.09 10.82 7.20
C VAL A 91 3.90 10.06 8.51
N LEU A 92 4.48 8.87 8.66
CA LEU A 92 4.45 8.13 9.93
C LEU A 92 5.13 8.93 11.04
N PHE A 93 6.31 9.50 10.79
CA PHE A 93 7.00 10.32 11.79
C PHE A 93 6.15 11.53 12.20
N ALA A 94 5.58 12.26 11.24
CA ALA A 94 4.69 13.38 11.50
C ALA A 94 3.42 12.96 12.27
N SER A 95 2.86 11.79 11.99
CA SER A 95 1.66 11.28 12.67
C SER A 95 1.87 11.11 14.18
N LYS A 96 3.09 10.72 14.60
CA LYS A 96 3.47 10.61 16.02
C LYS A 96 3.44 11.96 16.71
N VAL A 97 3.93 13.01 16.04
CA VAL A 97 3.91 14.39 16.56
C VAL A 97 2.48 14.91 16.67
N LEU A 98 1.65 14.63 15.65
CA LEU A 98 0.26 15.09 15.57
C LEU A 98 -0.74 14.20 16.32
N ARG A 99 -0.28 13.16 17.03
CA ARG A 99 -1.11 12.18 17.77
C ARG A 99 -2.19 11.51 16.91
N ILE A 100 -1.89 11.29 15.63
CA ILE A 100 -2.76 10.55 14.71
C ILE A 100 -2.44 9.06 14.85
N LYS A 101 -3.49 8.21 14.90
CA LYS A 101 -3.34 6.75 14.92
C LYS A 101 -2.61 6.24 13.68
N GLU A 102 -1.53 5.49 13.86
CA GLU A 102 -0.71 4.93 12.76
C GLU A 102 -1.56 4.06 11.81
N GLU A 103 -2.53 3.31 12.36
CA GLU A 103 -3.41 2.46 11.55
C GLU A 103 -4.19 3.27 10.52
N LYS A 104 -4.57 4.51 10.82
CA LYS A 104 -5.27 5.37 9.83
C LYS A 104 -4.36 5.73 8.65
N ILE A 105 -3.07 5.93 8.91
CA ILE A 105 -2.08 6.23 7.87
C ILE A 105 -1.86 5.00 6.99
N GLU A 106 -1.69 3.82 7.61
CA GLU A 106 -1.55 2.53 6.91
C GLU A 106 -2.79 2.21 6.06
N GLN A 107 -4.00 2.39 6.60
CA GLN A 107 -5.26 2.22 5.85
C GLN A 107 -5.32 3.15 4.63
N SER A 108 -4.88 4.40 4.78
CA SER A 108 -4.82 5.35 3.68
C SER A 108 -3.80 4.93 2.62
N TYR A 109 -2.63 4.47 3.04
CA TYR A 109 -1.59 3.95 2.15
C TYR A 109 -2.12 2.76 1.33
N ILE A 110 -2.70 1.76 1.99
CA ILE A 110 -3.29 0.57 1.36
C ILE A 110 -4.40 0.98 0.38
N ALA A 111 -5.29 1.90 0.76
CA ALA A 111 -6.36 2.37 -0.10
C ALA A 111 -5.85 3.06 -1.37
N ILE A 112 -4.76 3.84 -1.27
CA ILE A 112 -4.13 4.49 -2.41
C ILE A 112 -3.48 3.44 -3.33
N LYS A 113 -2.72 2.49 -2.78
CA LYS A 113 -2.09 1.41 -3.57
C LYS A 113 -3.14 0.54 -4.27
N ASN A 114 -4.22 0.18 -3.57
CA ASN A 114 -5.35 -0.54 -4.16
C ASN A 114 -6.06 0.25 -5.26
N PHE A 115 -6.18 1.58 -5.12
CA PHE A 115 -6.75 2.42 -6.16
C PHE A 115 -5.89 2.38 -7.43
N PHE A 116 -4.57 2.46 -7.30
CA PHE A 116 -3.63 2.33 -8.42
C PHE A 116 -3.63 0.94 -9.03
N PHE A 117 -3.69 -0.11 -8.21
CA PHE A 117 -3.83 -1.49 -8.66
C PHE A 117 -5.05 -1.67 -9.57
N ASN A 118 -6.21 -1.16 -9.17
CA ASN A 118 -7.44 -1.24 -9.96
C ASN A 118 -7.38 -0.44 -11.27
N LYS A 119 -6.49 0.55 -11.38
CA LYS A 119 -6.34 1.37 -12.59
C LYS A 119 -5.46 0.72 -13.65
N ASP A 120 -4.56 -0.17 -13.27
CA ASP A 120 -3.71 -0.97 -14.17
C ASP A 120 -4.10 -2.45 -14.15
N LEU A 121 -5.38 -2.73 -13.84
CA LEU A 121 -5.88 -4.09 -13.76
C LEU A 121 -5.85 -4.73 -15.15
N LYS A 122 -5.34 -5.96 -15.20
CA LYS A 122 -5.20 -6.75 -16.43
C LYS A 122 -5.56 -8.20 -16.14
N ARG A 123 -5.74 -8.96 -17.22
CA ARG A 123 -6.02 -10.40 -17.14
C ARG A 123 -4.76 -11.18 -16.73
N TYR A 124 -4.92 -12.15 -15.85
CA TYR A 124 -3.88 -13.08 -15.41
C TYR A 124 -4.32 -14.53 -15.57
N GLU A 125 -3.37 -15.44 -15.78
CA GLU A 125 -3.64 -16.88 -15.72
C GLU A 125 -3.80 -17.31 -14.26
N PRO A 126 -4.64 -18.33 -13.95
CA PRO A 126 -4.85 -18.77 -12.57
C PRO A 126 -3.57 -19.07 -11.79
N LYS A 127 -2.63 -19.78 -12.42
CA LYS A 127 -1.31 -20.12 -11.84
C LYS A 127 -0.43 -18.91 -11.54
N ASP A 128 -0.72 -17.74 -12.10
CA ASP A 128 0.03 -16.51 -11.87
C ASP A 128 -0.51 -15.71 -10.66
N ILE A 129 -1.68 -16.08 -10.15
CA ILE A 129 -2.37 -15.41 -9.03
C ILE A 129 -1.98 -16.13 -7.74
N LEU A 130 -1.55 -15.36 -6.74
CA LEU A 130 -1.31 -15.84 -5.37
C LEU A 130 -2.23 -15.10 -4.39
N ILE A 131 -3.06 -15.85 -3.66
CA ILE A 131 -3.65 -15.36 -2.41
C ILE A 131 -2.67 -15.66 -1.27
N LEU A 132 -2.23 -14.62 -0.58
CA LEU A 132 -1.34 -14.74 0.57
C LEU A 132 -2.07 -14.30 1.84
N ALA A 133 -2.39 -15.27 2.70
CA ALA A 133 -3.14 -15.06 3.92
C ALA A 133 -2.24 -15.17 5.17
N PRO A 134 -2.62 -14.54 6.30
CA PRO A 134 -1.88 -14.68 7.55
C PRO A 134 -2.36 -15.93 8.29
N HIS A 135 -1.46 -16.57 9.03
CA HIS A 135 -1.80 -17.70 9.91
C HIS A 135 -2.88 -17.36 10.95
N CYS A 136 -3.06 -16.08 11.26
CA CYS A 136 -4.05 -15.60 12.24
C CYS A 136 -5.51 -15.88 11.83
N ILE A 137 -5.79 -16.16 10.54
CA ILE A 137 -7.11 -16.58 10.06
C ILE A 137 -7.43 -18.01 10.49
N GLN A 138 -6.40 -18.83 10.69
CA GLN A 138 -6.58 -20.19 11.15
C GLN A 138 -7.13 -20.20 12.58
N TYR A 139 -8.12 -21.07 12.83
CA TYR A 139 -8.61 -21.30 14.17
C TYR A 139 -7.47 -21.72 15.10
N SER A 140 -7.27 -21.01 16.21
CA SER A 140 -6.17 -21.22 17.15
C SER A 140 -6.13 -22.62 17.75
N GLY A 141 -7.29 -23.27 17.94
CA GLY A 141 -7.38 -24.66 18.38
C GLY A 141 -7.26 -25.71 17.26
N CYS A 142 -6.85 -25.33 16.05
CA CYS A 142 -6.72 -26.27 14.94
C CYS A 142 -5.48 -27.16 15.10
N LYS A 143 -5.68 -28.48 15.06
CA LYS A 143 -4.59 -29.47 15.18
C LYS A 143 -3.75 -29.60 13.90
N PHE A 144 -4.26 -29.16 12.75
CA PHE A 144 -3.62 -29.32 11.44
C PHE A 144 -2.96 -28.02 10.99
N LYS A 145 -1.63 -27.94 10.96
CA LYS A 145 -0.91 -26.72 10.57
C LYS A 145 -0.93 -26.53 9.05
N VAL A 146 -1.36 -25.36 8.59
CA VAL A 146 -1.49 -25.03 7.14
C VAL A 146 -0.40 -24.09 6.62
N THR A 147 0.58 -23.76 7.45
CA THR A 147 1.63 -22.75 7.18
C THR A 147 2.59 -23.15 6.04
N TYR A 148 2.83 -24.44 5.85
CA TYR A 148 3.68 -24.94 4.75
C TYR A 148 2.86 -25.45 3.57
N ASP A 149 1.72 -26.04 3.88
CA ASP A 149 0.80 -26.60 2.90
C ASP A 149 -0.63 -26.32 3.33
N ILE A 150 -1.33 -25.54 2.52
CA ILE A 150 -2.72 -25.20 2.78
C ILE A 150 -3.65 -26.41 2.64
N ASP A 151 -3.22 -27.45 1.91
CA ASP A 151 -3.99 -28.67 1.67
C ASP A 151 -4.09 -29.56 2.92
N ASN A 152 -3.32 -29.25 3.97
CA ASN A 152 -3.51 -29.84 5.31
C ASN A 152 -4.86 -29.46 5.96
N CYS A 153 -5.57 -28.48 5.42
CA CYS A 153 -6.89 -28.08 5.90
C CYS A 153 -7.92 -29.21 5.72
N ARG A 154 -8.49 -29.71 6.81
CA ARG A 154 -9.56 -30.74 6.79
C ARG A 154 -10.96 -30.20 6.53
N LYS A 155 -11.08 -28.96 6.04
CA LYS A 155 -12.36 -28.32 5.67
C LYS A 155 -13.47 -28.41 6.74
N CYS A 156 -13.08 -28.33 8.01
CA CYS A 156 -14.02 -28.50 9.14
C CYS A 156 -14.96 -27.30 9.39
N GLY A 157 -14.89 -26.23 8.59
CA GLY A 157 -15.73 -25.03 8.72
C GLY A 157 -15.42 -24.11 9.91
N LYS A 158 -14.49 -24.46 10.80
CA LYS A 158 -14.19 -23.65 12.01
C LYS A 158 -13.45 -22.33 11.74
N CYS A 159 -12.84 -22.17 10.57
CA CYS A 159 -12.13 -20.96 10.16
C CYS A 159 -12.16 -20.78 8.64
N GLN A 160 -11.84 -19.56 8.19
CA GLN A 160 -11.95 -19.18 6.78
C GLN A 160 -10.82 -19.72 5.89
N ILE A 161 -9.87 -20.48 6.45
CA ILE A 161 -8.92 -21.26 5.64
C ILE A 161 -9.66 -22.24 4.72
N ASN A 162 -10.77 -22.82 5.19
CA ASN A 162 -11.63 -23.66 4.35
C ASN A 162 -12.11 -22.90 3.10
N ASP A 163 -12.53 -21.65 3.27
CA ASP A 163 -13.04 -20.83 2.16
C ASP A 163 -11.93 -20.52 1.16
N LEU A 164 -10.71 -20.21 1.64
CA LEU A 164 -9.55 -19.98 0.78
C LEU A 164 -9.12 -21.24 0.02
N VAL A 165 -9.21 -22.42 0.64
CA VAL A 165 -8.97 -23.72 -0.05
C VAL A 165 -10.04 -23.96 -1.12
N ASN A 166 -11.31 -23.65 -0.83
CA ASN A 166 -12.36 -23.78 -1.83
C ASN A 166 -12.14 -22.82 -3.02
N LEU A 167 -11.63 -21.60 -2.79
CA LEU A 167 -11.23 -20.70 -3.87
C LEU A 167 -10.05 -21.24 -4.68
N LYS A 168 -9.05 -21.85 -4.03
CA LYS A 168 -7.93 -22.56 -4.68
C LYS A 168 -8.45 -23.59 -5.67
N GLU A 169 -9.32 -24.49 -5.22
CA GLU A 169 -9.88 -25.57 -6.02
C GLU A 169 -10.81 -25.07 -7.13
N LYS A 170 -11.67 -24.10 -6.82
CA LYS A 170 -12.65 -23.55 -7.75
C LYS A 170 -12.01 -22.81 -8.92
N TYR A 171 -10.90 -22.09 -8.68
CA TYR A 171 -10.28 -21.22 -9.68
C TYR A 171 -8.92 -21.73 -10.18
N GLY A 172 -8.33 -22.74 -9.56
CA GLY A 172 -6.98 -23.23 -9.91
C GLY A 172 -5.87 -22.21 -9.65
N ILE A 173 -6.06 -21.35 -8.65
CA ILE A 173 -5.10 -20.30 -8.25
C ILE A 173 -4.18 -20.79 -7.14
N ASN A 174 -3.06 -20.10 -6.88
CA ASN A 174 -2.24 -20.40 -5.72
C ASN A 174 -2.80 -19.75 -4.46
N VAL A 175 -2.76 -20.47 -3.34
CA VAL A 175 -3.13 -19.94 -2.03
C VAL A 175 -2.10 -20.42 -1.02
N ALA A 176 -1.57 -19.51 -0.22
CA ALA A 176 -0.58 -19.81 0.81
C ALA A 176 -0.86 -19.05 2.10
N VAL A 177 -0.41 -19.62 3.22
CA VAL A 177 -0.59 -19.06 4.57
C VAL A 177 0.78 -18.82 5.20
N ALA A 178 1.05 -17.58 5.63
CA ALA A 178 2.32 -17.22 6.24
C ALA A 178 2.19 -16.86 7.73
N THR A 179 3.16 -17.27 8.54
CA THR A 179 3.26 -16.89 9.96
C THR A 179 3.85 -15.50 10.17
N GLY A 180 4.48 -14.93 9.16
CA GLY A 180 5.04 -13.58 9.17
C GLY A 180 5.74 -13.22 7.86
N GLY A 181 6.32 -12.01 7.81
CA GLY A 181 6.91 -11.44 6.59
C GLY A 181 8.03 -12.28 5.96
N THR A 182 8.87 -12.94 6.76
CA THR A 182 9.99 -13.76 6.24
C THR A 182 9.48 -14.96 5.44
N LEU A 183 8.48 -15.67 5.97
CA LEU A 183 7.89 -16.80 5.26
C LEU A 183 7.10 -16.32 4.03
N ALA A 184 6.37 -15.21 4.16
CA ALA A 184 5.68 -14.57 3.04
C ALA A 184 6.65 -14.27 1.88
N ARG A 185 7.79 -13.62 2.14
CA ARG A 185 8.82 -13.32 1.13
C ARG A 185 9.40 -14.59 0.49
N LYS A 186 9.62 -15.64 1.29
CA LYS A 186 10.06 -16.94 0.77
C LYS A 186 9.02 -17.54 -0.20
N ILE A 187 7.75 -17.58 0.19
CA ILE A 187 6.66 -18.08 -0.65
C ILE A 187 6.59 -17.31 -1.97
N VAL A 188 6.66 -15.98 -1.92
CA VAL A 188 6.65 -15.13 -3.13
C VAL A 188 7.84 -15.45 -4.05
N LYS A 189 9.03 -15.69 -3.48
CA LYS A 189 10.23 -16.07 -4.24
C LYS A 189 10.12 -17.46 -4.88
N ASP A 190 9.50 -18.40 -4.16
CA ASP A 190 9.36 -19.80 -4.58
C ASP A 190 8.28 -19.95 -5.66
N LEU A 191 7.10 -19.34 -5.46
CA LEU A 191 5.97 -19.43 -6.40
C LEU A 191 6.06 -18.46 -7.59
N ARG A 192 6.82 -17.36 -7.46
CA ARG A 192 6.97 -16.31 -8.49
C ARG A 192 5.65 -15.87 -9.14
N PRO A 193 4.64 -15.47 -8.35
CA PRO A 193 3.37 -15.02 -8.91
C PRO A 193 3.54 -13.72 -9.70
N LYS A 194 2.66 -13.48 -10.67
CA LYS A 194 2.60 -12.19 -11.39
C LYS A 194 1.67 -11.18 -10.73
N VAL A 195 0.86 -11.61 -9.76
CA VAL A 195 -0.05 -10.77 -8.98
C VAL A 195 -0.39 -11.41 -7.64
N ILE A 196 -0.51 -10.58 -6.60
CA ILE A 196 -0.79 -11.04 -5.23
C ILE A 196 -2.07 -10.38 -4.70
N ILE A 197 -2.97 -11.19 -4.14
CA ILE A 197 -4.03 -10.73 -3.24
C ILE A 197 -3.54 -11.01 -1.81
N ALA A 198 -3.10 -9.96 -1.11
CA ALA A 198 -2.56 -10.07 0.23
C ALA A 198 -3.64 -9.79 1.27
N ILE A 199 -3.75 -10.66 2.27
CA ILE A 199 -4.65 -10.49 3.41
C ILE A 199 -3.79 -10.35 4.67
N ALA A 200 -3.95 -9.26 5.41
CA ALA A 200 -3.20 -9.02 6.65
C ALA A 200 -3.76 -7.84 7.42
N CYS A 201 -3.17 -7.57 8.60
CA CYS A 201 -3.40 -6.31 9.28
C CYS A 201 -2.70 -5.16 8.54
N GLU A 202 -3.02 -3.93 8.91
CA GLU A 202 -2.61 -2.74 8.15
C GLU A 202 -1.08 -2.57 8.10
N ARG A 203 -0.42 -2.82 9.22
CA ARG A 203 1.05 -2.80 9.34
C ARG A 203 1.74 -3.83 8.45
N ASP A 204 1.27 -5.07 8.50
CA ASP A 204 1.87 -6.18 7.75
C ASP A 204 1.61 -6.03 6.25
N LEU A 205 0.43 -5.53 5.85
CA LEU A 205 0.13 -5.18 4.45
C LEU A 205 1.04 -4.06 3.95
N THR A 206 1.18 -2.99 4.73
CA THR A 206 1.97 -1.82 4.33
C THR A 206 3.44 -2.19 4.15
N SER A 207 4.03 -2.87 5.13
CA SER A 207 5.41 -3.38 5.01
C SER A 207 5.56 -4.38 3.86
N GLY A 208 4.63 -5.32 3.70
CA GLY A 208 4.64 -6.28 2.59
C GLY A 208 4.59 -5.62 1.20
N MET A 209 3.76 -4.57 1.04
CA MET A 209 3.66 -3.81 -0.21
C MET A 209 4.93 -3.00 -0.52
N GLN A 210 5.66 -2.55 0.50
CA GLN A 210 6.94 -1.85 0.34
C GLN A 210 8.09 -2.80 -0.01
N ASP A 211 8.05 -4.02 0.54
CA ASP A 211 9.05 -5.07 0.28
C ASP A 211 8.93 -5.64 -1.14
N VAL A 212 7.71 -5.78 -1.67
CA VAL A 212 7.44 -6.45 -2.95
C VAL A 212 7.09 -5.44 -4.05
N LYS A 213 8.08 -4.65 -4.48
CA LYS A 213 7.86 -3.56 -5.46
C LYS A 213 7.62 -4.03 -6.91
N GLN A 214 8.09 -5.22 -7.27
CA GLN A 214 8.05 -5.71 -8.65
C GLN A 214 6.76 -6.45 -9.01
N ILE A 215 5.98 -6.88 -8.01
CA ILE A 215 4.75 -7.65 -8.22
C ILE A 215 3.58 -6.78 -7.76
N PRO A 216 2.55 -6.57 -8.59
CA PRO A 216 1.38 -5.82 -8.18
C PRO A 216 0.64 -6.56 -7.04
N VAL A 217 0.34 -5.84 -5.97
CA VAL A 217 -0.33 -6.36 -4.77
C VAL A 217 -1.64 -5.62 -4.55
N TYR A 218 -2.72 -6.37 -4.34
CA TYR A 218 -3.99 -5.88 -3.83
C TYR A 218 -4.14 -6.29 -2.37
N GLY A 219 -4.27 -5.33 -1.46
CA GLY A 219 -4.34 -5.59 -0.01
C GLY A 219 -5.78 -5.60 0.51
N ILE A 220 -6.15 -6.65 1.24
CA ILE A 220 -7.44 -6.76 1.95
C ILE A 220 -7.14 -6.80 3.45
N ILE A 221 -7.64 -5.81 4.17
CA ILE A 221 -7.43 -5.70 5.62
C ILE A 221 -8.28 -6.76 6.31
N ASN A 222 -7.68 -7.52 7.23
CA ASN A 222 -8.41 -8.49 8.02
C ASN A 222 -9.12 -7.86 9.23
N ASP A 223 -10.27 -8.41 9.58
CA ASP A 223 -10.99 -8.07 10.79
C ASP A 223 -10.38 -8.80 12.00
N ARG A 224 -10.31 -8.09 13.13
CA ARG A 224 -9.70 -8.57 14.37
C ARG A 224 -10.72 -8.61 15.51
N PRO A 225 -11.77 -9.45 15.42
CA PRO A 225 -12.86 -9.47 16.41
C PRO A 225 -12.39 -9.92 17.81
N ASN A 226 -11.31 -10.70 17.88
CA ASN A 226 -10.79 -11.26 19.13
C ASN A 226 -9.45 -10.62 19.53
N GLY A 227 -9.19 -9.39 19.08
CA GLY A 227 -7.91 -8.71 19.30
C GLY A 227 -6.86 -9.01 18.23
N PRO A 228 -5.62 -8.51 18.42
CA PRO A 228 -4.57 -8.62 17.42
C PRO A 228 -4.12 -10.06 17.24
N CYS A 229 -3.96 -10.47 15.97
CA CYS A 229 -3.35 -11.74 15.59
C CYS A 229 -4.02 -13.01 16.19
N PHE A 230 -5.33 -12.96 16.49
CA PHE A 230 -6.04 -14.10 17.07
C PHE A 230 -7.41 -14.30 16.40
N ASN A 231 -7.62 -15.46 15.77
CA ASN A 231 -8.87 -15.83 15.10
C ASN A 231 -9.45 -14.69 14.25
N THR A 232 -8.61 -14.16 13.36
CA THR A 232 -8.96 -13.02 12.49
C THR A 232 -9.88 -13.46 11.36
N ARG A 233 -10.64 -12.52 10.81
CA ARG A 233 -11.58 -12.77 9.72
C ARG A 233 -11.23 -11.95 8.48
N VAL A 234 -11.74 -12.35 7.34
CA VAL A 234 -11.63 -11.64 6.07
C VAL A 234 -12.96 -11.71 5.33
N ASP A 235 -13.30 -10.67 4.56
CA ASP A 235 -14.40 -10.74 3.61
C ASP A 235 -14.00 -11.63 2.42
N VAL A 236 -14.42 -12.90 2.48
CA VAL A 236 -14.17 -13.88 1.41
C VAL A 236 -14.83 -13.46 0.10
N SER A 237 -15.94 -12.72 0.17
CA SER A 237 -16.63 -12.20 -1.02
C SER A 237 -15.76 -11.17 -1.74
N GLU A 238 -15.09 -10.30 -0.98
CA GLU A 238 -14.12 -9.34 -1.54
C GLU A 238 -12.95 -10.05 -2.21
N VAL A 239 -12.41 -11.10 -1.57
CA VAL A 239 -11.34 -11.95 -2.12
C VAL A 239 -11.78 -12.59 -3.44
N GLU A 240 -12.94 -13.27 -3.46
CA GLU A 240 -13.45 -13.94 -4.66
C GLU A 240 -13.74 -12.95 -5.79
N ASN A 241 -14.32 -11.79 -5.47
CA ASN A 241 -14.57 -10.74 -6.45
C ASN A 241 -13.28 -10.22 -7.09
N MET A 242 -12.20 -10.09 -6.30
CA MET A 242 -10.90 -9.71 -6.85
C MET A 242 -10.29 -10.80 -7.72
N VAL A 243 -10.39 -12.08 -7.32
CA VAL A 243 -9.98 -13.22 -8.16
C VAL A 243 -10.69 -13.17 -9.51
N LYS A 244 -12.02 -13.01 -9.52
CA LYS A 244 -12.81 -12.90 -10.77
C LYS A 244 -12.34 -11.73 -11.64
N LYS A 245 -12.10 -10.55 -11.05
CA LYS A 245 -11.58 -9.38 -11.78
C LYS A 245 -10.24 -9.68 -12.44
N LEU A 246 -9.32 -10.33 -11.72
CA LEU A 246 -7.99 -10.69 -12.26
C LEU A 246 -8.07 -11.73 -13.37
N LEU A 247 -9.00 -12.69 -13.29
CA LEU A 247 -9.21 -13.70 -14.33
C LEU A 247 -9.89 -13.13 -15.60
N ASN A 248 -10.71 -12.10 -15.45
CA ASN A 248 -11.45 -11.47 -16.55
C ASN A 248 -10.73 -10.24 -17.14
N GLY A 249 -9.84 -9.60 -16.38
CA GLY A 249 -9.08 -8.42 -16.79
C GLY A 249 -9.80 -7.08 -16.62
N GLY A 250 -10.83 -7.02 -15.77
CA GLY A 250 -11.64 -5.81 -15.54
C GLY A 250 -13.11 -6.12 -15.41
#